data_AF-A0A0U1DEA0-F1
#
_entry.id   AF-A0A0U1DEA0-F1
#
_cell.length_a   1.000
_cell.length_b   1.000
_cell.length_c   1.000
_cell.angle_alpha   90.00
_cell.angle_beta   90.00
_cell.angle_gamma   90.00
#
_symmetry.space_group_name_H-M   'P 1'
#
loop_
_entity.id
_entity.type
_entity.pdbx_description
1 polymer ?
#
loop_
_entity_poly.entity_id
_entity_poly.type
_entity_poly.pdbx_seq_one_letter_code
_entity_poly.pdbx_strand_id
1 'polypeptide(L)'
;MYAAEQFVRTMFDRAAQHSSRAIDFFGTSLTLPPEAKFGSVESVQRYVDDVVARVGAGPVAVRARRGATAAHYELVDGKAVIAVPQRDTWALRELVVLHELAHHVSQADPPHGPAFVAAYCELCATIMGPEVGLVLRMVYGKEGIL
;
A
#
# COMPACT_ATOMS: atom_id res chain seq x y z
N MET A 1 -9.11 -2.70 -10.03
CA MET A 1 -7.99 -2.45 -9.09
C MET A 1 -8.11 -1.09 -8.43
N TYR A 2 -7.91 0.04 -9.13
CA TYR A 2 -7.89 1.38 -8.48
C TYR A 2 -9.16 1.73 -7.68
N ALA A 3 -10.33 1.32 -8.15
CA ALA A 3 -11.60 1.51 -7.43
C ALA A 3 -11.62 0.77 -6.08
N ALA A 4 -11.14 -0.48 -6.05
CA ALA A 4 -11.00 -1.28 -4.83
C ALA A 4 -10.07 -0.59 -3.82
N GLU A 5 -8.94 -0.08 -4.26
CA GLU A 5 -8.01 0.63 -3.39
C GLU A 5 -8.57 1.95 -2.87
N GLN A 6 -9.25 2.71 -3.72
CA GLN A 6 -9.91 3.94 -3.31
C GLN A 6 -11.00 3.66 -2.26
N PHE A 7 -11.73 2.56 -2.41
CA PHE A 7 -12.71 2.11 -1.42
C PHE A 7 -12.05 1.79 -0.07
N VAL A 8 -10.94 1.04 -0.06
CA VAL A 8 -10.19 0.73 1.17
C VAL A 8 -9.63 2.00 1.81
N ARG A 9 -9.05 2.93 1.04
CA ARG A 9 -8.57 4.22 1.58
C ARG A 9 -9.69 5.01 2.25
N THR A 10 -10.87 5.04 1.63
CA THR A 10 -12.06 5.70 2.19
C THR A 10 -12.52 5.04 3.50
N MET A 11 -12.41 3.71 3.59
CA MET A 11 -12.72 2.97 4.81
C MET A 11 -11.77 3.33 5.95
N PHE A 12 -10.47 3.42 5.70
CA PHE A 12 -9.48 3.87 6.68
C PHE A 12 -9.75 5.31 7.16
N ASP A 13 -10.11 6.21 6.25
CA ASP A 13 -10.46 7.59 6.59
C ASP A 13 -11.68 7.67 7.51
N ARG A 14 -12.72 6.88 7.22
CA ARG A 14 -13.91 6.80 8.07
C ARG A 14 -13.61 6.19 9.43
N ALA A 15 -12.87 5.07 9.47
CA ALA A 15 -12.49 4.43 10.72
C ALA A 15 -11.71 5.38 11.64
N ALA A 16 -10.81 6.21 11.08
CA ALA A 16 -10.04 7.19 11.84
C ALA A 16 -10.86 8.35 12.45
N GLN A 17 -12.11 8.56 12.01
CA GLN A 17 -13.02 9.56 12.59
C GLN A 17 -13.69 9.08 13.88
N HIS A 18 -13.57 7.80 14.22
CA HIS A 18 -14.19 7.18 15.39
C HIS A 18 -13.14 6.75 16.43
N SER A 19 -13.53 6.72 17.70
CA SER A 19 -12.64 6.35 18.81
C SER A 19 -12.16 4.90 18.77
N SER A 20 -12.95 3.98 18.21
CA SER A 20 -12.64 2.54 18.22
C SER A 20 -12.07 1.98 16.91
N ARG A 21 -11.97 2.76 15.82
CA ARG A 21 -11.54 2.32 14.47
C ARG A 21 -12.15 0.98 14.01
N ALA A 22 -13.26 0.59 14.63
CA ALA A 22 -14.01 -0.61 14.36
C ALA A 22 -14.93 -0.37 13.17
N ILE A 23 -15.02 -1.36 12.30
CA ILE A 23 -15.86 -1.37 11.12
C ILE A 23 -16.73 -2.62 11.12
N ASP A 24 -17.94 -2.52 10.59
CA ASP A 24 -18.67 -3.69 10.11
C ASP A 24 -18.26 -3.92 8.66
N PHE A 25 -17.68 -5.09 8.39
CA PHE A 25 -17.19 -5.45 7.08
C PHE A 25 -17.74 -6.82 6.70
N PHE A 26 -18.72 -6.80 5.78
CA PHE A 26 -19.46 -7.99 5.35
C PHE A 26 -20.05 -8.81 6.51
N GLY A 27 -20.63 -8.13 7.51
CA GLY A 27 -21.24 -8.79 8.68
C GLY A 27 -20.23 -9.30 9.70
N THR A 28 -18.94 -8.98 9.53
CA THR A 28 -17.88 -9.24 10.51
C THR A 28 -17.40 -7.92 11.10
N SER A 29 -17.34 -7.83 12.43
CA SER A 29 -16.73 -6.68 13.08
C SER A 29 -15.20 -6.83 13.05
N LEU A 30 -14.52 -5.84 12.47
CA LEU A 30 -13.06 -5.77 12.39
C LEU A 30 -12.57 -4.46 13.02
N THR A 31 -11.41 -4.48 13.66
CA THR A 31 -10.73 -3.25 14.10
C THR A 31 -9.55 -3.00 13.17
N LEU A 32 -9.58 -1.91 12.41
CA LEU A 32 -8.47 -1.60 11.52
C LEU A 32 -7.25 -1.10 12.34
N PRO A 33 -6.00 -1.44 11.94
CA PRO A 33 -4.77 -0.87 12.49
C PRO A 33 -4.55 0.56 11.95
N PRO A 34 -3.84 1.45 12.67
CA PRO A 34 -3.58 2.81 12.19
C PRO A 34 -2.85 2.78 10.85
N GLU A 35 -3.17 3.71 9.96
CA GLU A 35 -2.43 3.88 8.70
C GLU A 35 -1.36 4.95 8.90
N ALA A 36 -0.11 4.62 8.61
CA ALA A 36 0.96 5.59 8.61
C ALA A 36 0.77 6.66 7.51
N LYS A 37 1.15 7.89 7.84
CA LYS A 37 1.10 9.05 6.96
C LYS A 37 2.47 9.72 6.95
N PHE A 38 3.13 9.73 5.79
CA PHE A 38 4.51 10.20 5.65
C PHE A 38 4.56 11.65 5.17
N GLY A 39 5.24 12.50 5.93
CA GLY A 39 5.43 13.92 5.59
C GLY A 39 6.71 14.25 4.82
N SER A 40 7.58 13.27 4.55
CA SER A 40 8.86 13.50 3.86
C SER A 40 9.34 12.26 3.10
N VAL A 41 10.14 12.48 2.04
CA VAL A 41 10.83 11.41 1.30
C VAL A 41 11.68 10.55 2.24
N GLU A 42 12.37 11.18 3.18
CA GLU A 42 13.23 10.49 4.16
C GLU A 42 12.44 9.53 5.06
N SER A 43 11.25 9.96 5.53
CA SER A 43 10.36 9.08 6.30
C SER A 43 9.83 7.90 5.47
N VAL A 44 9.61 8.10 4.17
CA VAL A 44 9.21 7.01 3.26
C VAL A 44 10.38 6.05 3.03
N GLN A 45 11.60 6.56 2.83
CA GLN A 45 12.79 5.72 2.64
C GLN A 45 13.02 4.80 3.84
N ARG A 46 13.01 5.34 5.07
CA ARG A 46 13.17 4.52 6.28
C ARG A 46 12.12 3.41 6.37
N TYR A 47 10.86 3.76 6.12
CA TYR A 47 9.77 2.79 6.13
C TYR A 47 9.94 1.72 5.04
N VAL A 48 10.35 2.11 3.84
CA VAL A 48 10.64 1.18 2.74
C VAL A 48 11.77 0.22 3.12
N ASP A 49 12.87 0.73 3.68
CA ASP A 49 14.02 -0.07 4.12
C ASP A 49 13.60 -1.10 5.18
N ASP A 50 12.79 -0.69 6.17
CA ASP A 50 12.26 -1.57 7.21
C ASP A 50 11.36 -2.67 6.63
N VAL A 51 10.47 -2.31 5.70
CA VAL A 51 9.55 -3.27 5.08
C VAL A 51 10.29 -4.29 4.23
N VAL A 52 11.20 -3.86 3.33
CA VAL A 52 11.92 -4.80 2.45
C VAL A 52 12.81 -5.73 3.26
N ALA A 53 13.45 -5.24 4.33
CA ALA A 53 14.21 -6.08 5.25
C ALA A 53 13.32 -7.12 5.94
N ARG A 54 12.12 -6.71 6.39
CA ARG A 54 11.16 -7.59 7.07
C ARG A 54 10.60 -8.69 6.17
N VAL A 55 10.39 -8.43 4.88
CA VAL A 55 9.86 -9.41 3.92
C VAL A 55 10.93 -10.11 3.09
N GLY A 56 12.21 -9.81 3.32
CA GLY A 56 13.33 -10.41 2.59
C GLY A 56 13.40 -10.03 1.11
N ALA A 57 12.94 -8.83 0.75
CA ALA A 57 13.01 -8.30 -0.62
C ALA A 57 14.31 -7.51 -0.87
N GLY A 58 14.58 -7.22 -2.14
CA GLY A 58 15.73 -6.40 -2.54
C GLY A 58 15.59 -4.93 -2.08
N PRO A 59 16.70 -4.16 -2.03
CA PRO A 59 16.65 -2.76 -1.65
C PRO A 59 15.88 -1.93 -2.68
N VAL A 60 15.13 -0.94 -2.20
CA VAL A 60 14.35 -0.01 -3.02
C VAL A 60 14.65 1.43 -2.59
N ALA A 61 15.12 2.25 -3.53
CA ALA A 61 15.38 3.67 -3.26
C ALA A 61 14.10 4.49 -3.41
N VAL A 62 13.97 5.57 -2.66
CA VAL A 62 12.84 6.50 -2.72
C VAL A 62 13.37 7.87 -3.15
N ARG A 63 12.72 8.45 -4.17
CA ARG A 63 13.09 9.79 -4.65
C ARG A 63 11.88 10.70 -4.80
N ALA A 64 12.09 12.00 -4.61
CA ALA A 64 11.11 13.00 -5.02
C ALA A 64 10.97 13.04 -6.55
N ARG A 65 9.75 13.30 -7.03
CA ARG A 65 9.49 13.71 -8.41
C ARG A 65 8.64 14.98 -8.45
N ARG A 66 8.91 15.84 -9.42
CA ARG A 66 8.06 17.01 -9.73
C ARG A 66 6.79 16.54 -10.42
N GLY A 67 5.64 17.09 -10.03
CA GLY A 67 4.35 16.85 -10.67
C GLY A 67 3.31 16.21 -9.75
N ALA A 68 2.06 16.19 -10.24
CA ALA A 68 0.89 15.71 -9.50
C ALA A 68 0.61 14.21 -9.66
N THR A 69 1.33 13.52 -10.53
CA THR A 69 1.24 12.07 -10.72
C THR A 69 1.44 11.32 -9.40
N ALA A 70 0.66 10.26 -9.19
CA ALA A 70 0.77 9.40 -8.01
C ALA A 70 2.19 8.85 -7.83
N ALA A 71 2.47 8.29 -6.63
CA ALA A 71 3.66 7.48 -6.44
C ALA A 71 3.66 6.34 -7.47
N HIS A 72 4.85 5.93 -7.91
CA HIS A 72 4.99 4.78 -8.80
C HIS A 72 6.35 4.11 -8.65
N TYR A 73 6.35 2.79 -8.74
CA TYR A 73 7.54 1.95 -8.79
C TYR A 73 8.15 1.90 -10.20
N GLU A 74 9.47 1.91 -10.27
CA GLU A 74 10.27 1.75 -11.48
C GLU A 74 11.41 0.76 -11.22
N LEU A 75 11.67 -0.14 -12.17
CA LEU A 75 12.86 -0.99 -12.19
C LEU A 75 13.64 -0.69 -13.49
N VAL A 76 14.74 0.04 -13.36
CA VAL A 76 15.56 0.46 -14.52
C VAL A 76 16.99 0.03 -14.29
N ASP A 77 17.57 -0.72 -15.24
CA ASP A 77 18.93 -1.25 -15.15
C ASP A 77 19.22 -1.99 -13.82
N GLY A 78 18.23 -2.75 -13.34
CA GLY A 78 18.29 -3.49 -12.07
C GLY A 78 18.18 -2.63 -10.81
N LYS A 79 17.92 -1.32 -10.94
CA LYS A 79 17.74 -0.39 -9.81
C LYS A 79 16.26 -0.15 -9.57
N ALA A 80 15.78 -0.61 -8.41
CA ALA A 80 14.42 -0.43 -7.94
C ALA A 80 14.24 0.94 -7.29
N VAL A 81 13.25 1.72 -7.75
CA VAL A 81 12.97 3.07 -7.26
C VAL A 81 11.47 3.29 -7.09
N ILE A 82 11.07 3.87 -5.97
CA ILE A 82 9.73 4.45 -5.78
C ILE A 82 9.84 5.96 -5.92
N ALA A 83 9.22 6.52 -6.96
CA ALA A 83 9.19 7.96 -7.16
C ALA A 83 7.93 8.54 -6.51
N VAL A 84 8.11 9.40 -5.50
CA VAL A 84 7.00 9.98 -4.72
C VAL A 84 6.77 11.46 -5.09
N PRO A 85 5.51 11.93 -5.14
CA PRO A 85 5.24 13.31 -5.53
C PRO A 85 5.74 14.28 -4.46
N GLN A 86 6.47 15.32 -4.87
CA GLN A 86 6.86 16.41 -3.97
C GLN A 86 5.71 17.43 -3.87
N ARG A 87 5.01 17.52 -2.74
CA ARG A 87 4.06 18.62 -2.48
C ARG A 87 4.01 19.01 -1.00
N ASP A 88 3.68 20.27 -0.74
CA ASP A 88 3.87 20.91 0.57
C ASP A 88 2.76 20.63 1.60
N THR A 89 1.63 20.01 1.21
CA THR A 89 0.39 20.01 2.03
C THR A 89 -0.25 18.64 2.29
N TRP A 90 0.35 17.53 1.88
CA TRP A 90 -0.24 16.18 2.03
C TRP A 90 0.78 15.18 2.57
N ALA A 91 0.28 14.10 3.16
CA ALA A 91 1.09 12.98 3.60
C ALA A 91 0.85 11.76 2.71
N LEU A 92 1.94 11.12 2.26
CA LEU A 92 1.87 9.86 1.51
C LEU A 92 1.35 8.76 2.43
N ARG A 93 0.40 7.97 1.93
CA ARG A 93 -0.25 6.90 2.70
C ARG A 93 0.58 5.63 2.71
N GLU A 94 0.56 4.92 3.84
CA GLU A 94 1.12 3.57 3.96
C GLU A 94 0.62 2.60 2.90
N LEU A 95 -0.70 2.55 2.65
CA LEU A 95 -1.29 1.70 1.62
C LEU A 95 -0.74 2.01 0.22
N VAL A 96 -0.40 3.28 -0.06
CA VAL A 96 0.20 3.66 -1.34
C VAL A 96 1.65 3.17 -1.42
N VAL A 97 2.44 3.31 -0.35
CA VAL A 97 3.82 2.79 -0.34
C VAL A 97 3.84 1.27 -0.47
N LEU A 98 2.94 0.57 0.23
CA LEU A 98 2.81 -0.88 0.14
C LEU A 98 2.32 -1.34 -1.24
N HIS A 99 1.47 -0.56 -1.93
CA HIS A 99 1.12 -0.82 -3.33
C HIS A 99 2.36 -0.81 -4.23
N GLU A 100 3.20 0.21 -4.11
CA GLU A 100 4.42 0.30 -4.92
C GLU A 100 5.43 -0.81 -4.58
N LEU A 101 5.53 -1.19 -3.30
CA LEU A 101 6.35 -2.34 -2.90
C LEU A 101 5.79 -3.68 -3.40
N ALA A 102 4.47 -3.81 -3.56
CA ALA A 102 3.88 -5.00 -4.16
C ALA A 102 4.30 -5.15 -5.64
N HIS A 103 4.51 -4.05 -6.37
CA HIS A 103 5.14 -4.11 -7.70
C HIS A 103 6.57 -4.64 -7.64
N HIS A 104 7.35 -4.19 -6.66
CA HIS A 104 8.72 -4.67 -6.46
C HIS A 104 8.78 -6.17 -6.13
N VAL A 105 7.89 -6.64 -5.27
CA VAL A 105 7.85 -8.04 -4.80
C VAL A 105 7.30 -8.99 -5.86
N SER A 106 6.27 -8.57 -6.60
CA SER A 106 5.64 -9.45 -7.59
C SER A 106 6.39 -9.50 -8.92
N GLN A 107 6.85 -8.35 -9.44
CA GLN A 107 7.45 -8.19 -10.78
C GLN A 107 6.70 -8.91 -11.91
N ALA A 108 5.40 -9.16 -11.71
CA ALA A 108 4.59 -9.99 -12.60
C ALA A 108 3.98 -9.15 -13.73
N ASP A 109 3.69 -9.80 -14.85
CA ASP A 109 2.93 -9.24 -15.98
C ASP A 109 1.57 -9.94 -16.08
N PRO A 110 0.43 -9.22 -16.22
CA PRO A 110 0.30 -7.77 -16.18
C PRO A 110 0.62 -7.17 -14.78
N PRO A 111 1.06 -5.89 -14.69
CA PRO A 111 1.51 -5.28 -13.43
C PRO A 111 0.50 -5.32 -12.28
N HIS A 112 -0.80 -5.42 -12.58
CA HIS A 112 -1.89 -5.49 -11.60
C HIS A 112 -2.74 -6.77 -11.74
N GLY A 113 -2.11 -7.86 -12.19
CA GLY A 113 -2.74 -9.18 -12.28
C GLY A 113 -2.87 -9.92 -10.93
N PRO A 114 -3.34 -11.18 -10.94
CA PRO A 114 -3.58 -11.95 -9.71
C PRO A 114 -2.34 -12.10 -8.82
N ALA A 115 -1.15 -12.25 -9.41
CA ALA A 115 0.11 -12.33 -8.66
C ALA A 115 0.42 -11.02 -7.89
N PHE A 116 0.15 -9.86 -8.49
CA PHE A 116 0.26 -8.57 -7.81
C PHE A 116 -0.74 -8.47 -6.66
N VAL A 117 -2.01 -8.85 -6.90
CA VAL A 117 -3.05 -8.78 -5.87
C VAL A 117 -2.73 -9.68 -4.68
N ALA A 118 -2.26 -10.90 -4.94
CA ALA A 118 -1.81 -11.81 -3.90
C ALA A 118 -0.64 -11.21 -3.09
N ALA A 119 0.38 -10.68 -3.77
CA ALA A 119 1.52 -10.03 -3.13
C ALA A 119 1.11 -8.82 -2.28
N TYR A 120 0.22 -7.96 -2.79
CA TYR A 120 -0.25 -6.78 -2.07
C TYR A 120 -1.08 -7.14 -0.84
N CYS A 121 -1.98 -8.13 -0.95
CA CYS A 121 -2.75 -8.61 0.20
C CYS A 121 -1.84 -9.19 1.28
N GLU A 122 -0.83 -9.98 0.90
CA GLU A 122 0.09 -10.61 1.84
C GLU A 122 1.04 -9.59 2.49
N LEU A 123 1.52 -8.62 1.71
CA LEU A 123 2.36 -7.54 2.20
C LEU A 123 1.59 -6.69 3.24
N CYS A 124 0.36 -6.28 2.93
CA CYS A 124 -0.47 -5.55 3.89
C CYS A 124 -0.81 -6.38 5.13
N ALA A 125 -1.06 -7.68 4.98
CA ALA A 125 -1.28 -8.58 6.13
C ALA A 125 -0.06 -8.64 7.06
N THR A 126 1.13 -8.72 6.47
CA THR A 126 2.41 -8.86 7.18
C THR A 126 2.83 -7.58 7.90
N ILE A 127 2.60 -6.43 7.26
CA ILE A 127 3.09 -5.13 7.74
C ILE A 127 2.08 -4.40 8.61
N MET A 128 0.82 -4.29 8.15
CA MET A 128 -0.21 -3.54 8.87
C MET A 128 -1.02 -4.44 9.82
N GLY A 129 -1.25 -5.69 9.43
CA GLY A 129 -1.98 -6.68 10.23
C GLY A 129 -2.95 -7.52 9.40
N PRO A 130 -3.32 -8.71 9.89
CA PRO A 130 -4.14 -9.68 9.15
C PRO A 130 -5.51 -9.12 8.74
N GLU A 131 -6.08 -8.19 9.50
CA GLU A 131 -7.35 -7.53 9.21
C GLU A 131 -7.28 -6.76 7.89
N VAL A 132 -6.16 -6.10 7.59
CA VAL A 132 -5.98 -5.33 6.34
C VAL A 132 -5.89 -6.28 5.15
N GLY A 133 -5.15 -7.39 5.32
CA GLY A 133 -5.08 -8.45 4.31
C GLY A 133 -6.44 -9.07 4.02
N LEU A 134 -7.25 -9.32 5.05
CA LEU A 134 -8.63 -9.82 4.91
C LEU A 134 -9.51 -8.83 4.14
N VAL A 135 -9.48 -7.55 4.53
CA VAL A 135 -10.23 -6.48 3.85
C VAL A 135 -9.89 -6.43 2.37
N LEU A 136 -8.60 -6.39 2.02
CA LEU A 136 -8.16 -6.35 0.63
C LEU A 136 -8.63 -7.57 -0.17
N ARG A 137 -8.45 -8.79 0.36
CA ARG A 137 -8.89 -10.03 -0.31
C ARG A 137 -10.39 -10.03 -0.58
N MET A 138 -11.21 -9.61 0.39
CA MET A 138 -12.67 -9.53 0.19
C MET A 138 -13.06 -8.48 -0.85
N VAL A 139 -12.44 -7.30 -0.84
CA VAL A 139 -12.73 -6.25 -1.84
C VAL A 139 -12.32 -6.74 -3.23
N TYR A 140 -11.10 -7.26 -3.41
CA TYR A 140 -10.65 -7.75 -4.72
C TYR A 140 -11.45 -8.97 -5.21
N GLY A 141 -11.85 -9.87 -4.31
CA GLY A 141 -12.71 -11.01 -4.65
C GLY A 141 -14.08 -10.58 -5.14
N LYS A 142 -14.69 -9.56 -4.50
CA LYS A 142 -15.98 -9.00 -4.95
C LYS A 142 -15.89 -8.34 -6.33
N GLU A 143 -14.75 -7.71 -6.64
CA GLU A 143 -14.50 -7.08 -7.93
C GLU A 143 -14.05 -8.07 -9.02
N GLY A 144 -13.90 -9.37 -8.69
CA GLY A 144 -13.49 -10.41 -9.64
C GLY A 144 -12.01 -10.33 -10.07
N ILE A 145 -11.13 -9.84 -9.20
CA ILE A 145 -9.70 -9.60 -9.50
C ILE A 145 -8.78 -10.66 -8.86
N LEU A 146 -9.30 -11.45 -7.91
CA LEU A 146 -8.62 -12.63 -7.37
C LEU A 146 -8.65 -13.82 -8.35
#